data_AF-B1FQW8-F1
#
_entry.id   AF-B1FQW8-F1
#
_cell.length_a   1.000
_cell.length_b   1.000
_cell.length_c   1.000
_cell.angle_alpha   90.00
_cell.angle_beta   90.00
_cell.angle_gamma   90.00
#
_symmetry.space_group_name_H-M   'P 1'
#
loop_
_entity.id
_entity.type
_entity.pdbx_description
1 polymer ?
#
loop_
_entity_poly.entity_id
_entity_poly.type
_entity_poly.pdbx_seq_one_letter_code
_entity_poly.pdbx_strand_id
1 'polypeptide(L)'
;MFGIKANKGWTGRTVSALTTEYVNGTPRRVVAKFRAYDSYEHAMTDYANLLKNNPRYAGVLSASRSVEGFAHGMQKAGYATDPNYAKKLISIMQQIG
;
A
#
# COMPACT_ATOMS: atom_id res chain seq x y z
N MET A 1 8.42 -1.49 -5.41
CA MET A 1 7.33 -0.62 -5.90
C MET A 1 6.08 -0.86 -5.05
N PHE A 2 5.41 0.20 -4.55
CA PHE A 2 4.43 0.12 -3.45
C PHE A 2 3.03 -0.40 -3.80
N GLY A 3 2.72 -0.62 -5.08
CA GLY A 3 1.46 -1.24 -5.50
C GLY A 3 0.21 -0.40 -5.21
N ILE A 4 0.30 0.93 -5.31
CA ILE A 4 -0.84 1.83 -5.08
C ILE A 4 -1.86 1.66 -6.22
N LYS A 5 -3.09 1.27 -5.87
CA LYS A 5 -4.19 1.19 -6.85
C LYS A 5 -4.52 2.57 -7.42
N ALA A 6 -4.79 2.61 -8.72
CA ALA A 6 -5.32 3.80 -9.39
C ALA A 6 -6.81 3.97 -9.02
N ASN A 7 -7.07 4.77 -7.99
CA ASN A 7 -8.41 5.13 -7.53
C ASN A 7 -9.03 6.22 -8.43
N LYS A 8 -10.31 6.54 -8.23
CA LYS A 8 -11.07 7.49 -9.07
C LYS A 8 -10.41 8.88 -9.23
N GLY A 9 -9.59 9.30 -8.26
CA GLY A 9 -8.88 10.58 -8.30
C GLY A 9 -7.52 10.54 -9.02
N TRP A 10 -7.07 9.38 -9.50
CA TRP A 10 -5.79 9.25 -10.22
C TRP A 10 -5.97 9.51 -11.71
N THR A 11 -5.25 10.49 -12.24
CA THR A 11 -5.27 10.87 -13.66
C THR A 11 -3.97 10.54 -14.41
N GLY A 12 -2.95 10.05 -13.70
CA GLY A 12 -1.66 9.69 -14.28
C GLY A 12 -1.66 8.32 -14.96
N ARG A 13 -0.46 7.89 -15.42
CA ARG A 13 -0.28 6.59 -16.08
C ARG A 13 -0.71 5.44 -15.18
N THR A 14 -1.21 4.37 -15.80
CA THR A 14 -1.62 3.16 -15.09
C THR A 14 -1.10 1.92 -15.78
N VAL A 15 -0.87 0.86 -15.00
CA VAL A 15 -0.65 -0.50 -15.50
C VAL A 15 -1.71 -1.43 -14.92
N SER A 16 -2.26 -2.31 -15.75
CA SER A 16 -3.15 -3.38 -15.31
C SER A 16 -2.34 -4.61 -14.96
N ALA A 17 -2.58 -5.18 -13.77
CA ALA A 17 -1.93 -6.39 -13.33
C ALA A 17 -2.93 -7.33 -12.64
N LEU A 18 -2.72 -8.64 -12.80
CA LEU A 18 -3.46 -9.65 -12.05
C LEU A 18 -2.96 -9.64 -10.60
N THR A 19 -3.87 -9.44 -9.66
CA THR A 19 -3.59 -9.41 -8.22
C THR A 19 -4.49 -10.38 -7.47
N THR A 20 -4.15 -10.69 -6.23
CA THR A 20 -4.97 -11.51 -5.33
C THR A 20 -5.56 -10.61 -4.26
N GLU A 21 -6.87 -10.44 -4.28
CA GLU A 21 -7.61 -9.69 -3.28
C GLU A 21 -8.39 -10.64 -2.37
N TYR A 22 -8.54 -10.28 -1.10
CA TYR A 22 -9.31 -11.06 -0.14
C TYR A 22 -10.69 -10.41 0.01
N VAL A 23 -11.74 -11.11 -0.41
CA VAL A 23 -13.13 -10.68 -0.28
C VAL A 23 -13.82 -11.67 0.67
N ASN A 24 -14.31 -11.18 1.80
CA ASN A 24 -14.87 -12.02 2.88
C ASN A 24 -13.90 -13.13 3.32
N GLY A 25 -12.60 -12.84 3.37
CA GLY A 25 -11.56 -13.80 3.75
C GLY A 25 -11.17 -14.81 2.66
N THR A 26 -11.86 -14.85 1.52
CA THR A 26 -11.52 -15.74 0.41
C THR A 26 -10.62 -15.03 -0.61
N PRO A 27 -9.46 -15.61 -1.00
CA PRO A 27 -8.62 -15.04 -2.03
C PRO A 27 -9.29 -15.13 -3.41
N ARG A 28 -9.25 -14.05 -4.16
CA ARG A 28 -9.77 -13.95 -5.54
C ARG A 28 -8.74 -13.30 -6.44
N ARG A 29 -8.49 -13.88 -7.60
CA ARG A 29 -7.63 -13.26 -8.61
C ARG A 29 -8.45 -12.25 -9.40
N VAL A 30 -8.02 -11.00 -9.41
CA VAL A 30 -8.71 -9.90 -10.11
C VAL A 30 -7.70 -9.06 -10.87
N VAL A 31 -8.11 -8.52 -12.02
CA VAL A 31 -7.30 -7.53 -12.73
C VAL A 31 -7.56 -6.17 -12.09
N ALA A 32 -6.50 -5.56 -11.55
CA ALA A 32 -6.57 -4.23 -10.94
C ALA A 32 -5.66 -3.25 -11.70
N LYS A 33 -6.04 -1.97 -11.69
CA LYS A 33 -5.20 -0.88 -12.21
C LYS A 33 -4.35 -0.31 -11.08
N PHE A 34 -3.05 -0.20 -11.34
CA PHE A 34 -2.07 0.38 -10.43
C PHE A 34 -1.47 1.64 -11.06
N ARG A 35 -1.09 2.58 -10.20
CA ARG A 35 -0.36 3.78 -10.63
C ARG A 35 0.99 3.35 -11.22
N ALA A 36 1.34 3.94 -12.35
CA ALA A 36 2.64 3.73 -13.01
C ALA A 36 3.45 5.01 -12.94
N TYR A 37 4.75 4.87 -12.70
CA TYR A 37 5.67 5.97 -12.48
C TYR A 37 6.86 5.87 -13.44
N ASP A 38 7.42 7.02 -13.81
CA ASP A 38 8.61 7.09 -14.68
C ASP A 38 9.92 6.80 -13.90
N SER A 39 9.89 6.95 -12.58
CA SER A 39 11.04 6.75 -11.70
C SER A 39 10.64 6.25 -10.31
N TYR A 40 11.61 5.67 -9.60
CA TYR A 40 11.45 5.31 -8.18
C TYR A 40 11.19 6.52 -7.28
N GLU A 41 11.82 7.65 -7.57
CA GLU A 41 11.62 8.90 -6.83
C GLU A 41 10.17 9.39 -6.94
N HIS A 42 9.58 9.39 -8.14
CA HIS A 42 8.16 9.73 -8.30
C HIS A 42 7.25 8.77 -7.52
N ALA A 43 7.55 7.47 -7.53
CA ALA A 43 6.79 6.48 -6.77
C ALA A 43 6.85 6.73 -5.25
N MET A 44 8.04 7.11 -4.74
CA MET A 44 8.24 7.42 -3.32
C MET A 44 7.53 8.70 -2.90
N THR A 45 7.66 9.77 -3.70
CA THR A 45 6.99 11.04 -3.43
C THR A 45 5.46 10.90 -3.44
N ASP A 46 4.91 10.16 -4.41
CA ASP A 46 3.47 9.90 -4.46
C ASP A 46 3.00 9.05 -3.26
N TYR A 47 3.79 8.07 -2.85
CA TYR A 47 3.50 7.27 -1.65
C TYR A 47 3.52 8.13 -0.37
N ALA A 48 4.52 8.99 -0.19
CA ALA A 48 4.58 9.92 0.95
C ALA A 48 3.38 10.89 0.95
N ASN A 49 3.02 11.43 -0.22
CA ASN A 49 1.85 12.29 -0.38
C ASN A 49 0.54 11.56 -0.06
N LEU A 50 0.39 10.31 -0.46
CA LEU A 50 -0.77 9.49 -0.12
C LEU A 50 -0.94 9.37 1.40
N LEU A 51 0.15 9.06 2.12
CA LEU A 51 0.11 8.90 3.57
C LEU A 51 -0.16 10.23 4.28
N LYS A 52 0.45 11.32 3.82
CA LYS A 52 0.31 12.65 4.42
C LYS A 52 -1.07 13.27 4.21
N ASN A 53 -1.62 13.13 3.00
CA ASN A 53 -2.80 13.91 2.58
C ASN A 53 -4.13 13.15 2.72
N ASN A 54 -4.09 11.85 3.06
CA ASN A 54 -5.31 11.06 3.24
C ASN A 54 -5.54 10.78 4.73
N PRO A 55 -6.60 11.34 5.35
CA PRO A 55 -6.91 11.16 6.77
C PRO A 55 -6.98 9.70 7.23
N ARG A 56 -7.31 8.78 6.30
CA ARG A 56 -7.27 7.34 6.50
C ARG A 56 -5.94 6.83 7.06
N TYR A 57 -4.82 7.48 6.72
CA TYR A 57 -3.48 7.10 7.15
C TYR A 57 -2.93 7.95 8.31
N ALA A 58 -3.71 8.88 8.87
CA ALA A 58 -3.23 9.72 9.98
C ALA A 58 -2.73 8.89 11.18
N GLY A 59 -3.44 7.80 11.50
CA GLY A 59 -3.03 6.86 12.56
C GLY A 59 -1.74 6.08 12.24
N VAL A 60 -1.42 5.91 10.95
CA VAL A 60 -0.16 5.28 10.52
C VAL A 60 1.01 6.19 10.82
N LEU A 61 0.88 7.47 10.52
CA LEU A 61 1.93 8.47 10.79
C LEU A 61 2.20 8.63 12.28
N SER A 62 1.17 8.53 13.13
CA SER A 62 1.38 8.54 14.58
C SER A 62 2.09 7.27 15.10
N ALA A 63 1.89 6.14 14.43
CA ALA A 63 2.43 4.83 14.83
C ALA A 63 3.77 4.49 14.16
N SER A 64 4.28 5.33 13.26
CA SER A 64 5.47 5.05 12.44
C SER A 64 6.81 5.19 13.19
N ARG A 65 6.79 5.22 14.52
CA ARG A 65 8.00 5.23 15.37
C ARG A 65 8.69 3.87 15.43
N SER A 66 8.00 2.80 15.02
CA SER A 66 8.57 1.46 14.81
C SER A 66 8.06 0.86 13.51
N VAL A 67 8.81 -0.13 12.99
CA VAL A 67 8.44 -0.90 11.78
C VAL A 67 7.12 -1.64 11.99
N GLU A 68 6.93 -2.23 13.17
CA GLU A 68 5.71 -2.95 13.53
C GLU A 68 4.52 -2.00 13.62
N GLY A 69 4.70 -0.84 14.28
CA GLY A 69 3.67 0.19 14.40
C GLY A 69 3.23 0.72 13.04
N PHE A 70 4.19 0.95 12.14
CA PHE A 70 3.91 1.32 10.76
C PHE A 70 3.13 0.23 10.02
N ALA A 71 3.60 -1.01 10.04
CA ALA A 71 3.00 -2.10 9.29
C ALA A 71 1.57 -2.45 9.77
N HIS A 72 1.36 -2.51 11.08
CA HIS A 72 0.03 -2.70 11.66
C HIS A 72 -0.88 -1.50 11.38
N GLY A 73 -0.35 -0.28 11.44
CA GLY A 73 -1.06 0.93 11.04
C GLY A 73 -1.57 0.84 9.60
N MET A 74 -0.70 0.45 8.66
CA MET A 74 -1.05 0.30 7.25
C MET A 74 -2.14 -0.76 7.03
N GLN A 75 -2.07 -1.89 7.74
CA GLN A 75 -3.11 -2.92 7.69
C GLN A 75 -4.43 -2.42 8.27
N LYS A 76 -4.41 -1.76 9.43
CA LYS A 76 -5.61 -1.19 10.07
C LYS A 76 -6.25 -0.10 9.22
N ALA A 77 -5.43 0.72 8.57
CA ALA A 77 -5.90 1.69 7.59
C ALA A 77 -6.51 1.00 6.37
N GLY A 78 -6.24 -0.29 6.12
CA GLY A 78 -6.80 -1.08 5.02
C GLY A 78 -6.05 -0.87 3.69
N TYR A 79 -4.75 -0.58 3.76
CA TYR A 79 -3.91 -0.43 2.58
C TYR A 79 -3.97 -1.68 1.67
N ALA A 80 -4.02 -2.86 2.28
CA ALA A 80 -4.22 -4.14 1.60
C ALA A 80 -5.40 -4.90 2.20
N THR A 81 -6.05 -5.74 1.39
CA THR A 81 -7.10 -6.67 1.84
C THR A 81 -6.54 -7.93 2.49
N ASP A 82 -5.26 -8.20 2.29
CA ASP A 82 -4.60 -9.39 2.84
C ASP A 82 -4.56 -9.33 4.38
N PRO A 83 -5.15 -10.31 5.09
CA PRO A 83 -5.16 -10.33 6.54
C PRO A 83 -3.77 -10.45 7.17
N ASN A 84 -2.76 -10.89 6.40
CA ASN A 84 -1.38 -11.04 6.85
C ASN A 84 -0.46 -9.93 6.31
N TYR A 85 -1.01 -8.83 5.81
CA TYR A 85 -0.23 -7.76 5.19
C TYR A 85 0.87 -7.20 6.10
N ALA A 86 0.54 -6.86 7.35
CA ALA A 86 1.50 -6.30 8.30
C ALA A 86 2.68 -7.26 8.52
N LYS A 87 2.40 -8.56 8.71
CA LYS A 87 3.42 -9.59 8.90
C LYS A 87 4.35 -9.70 7.68
N LYS A 88 3.79 -9.67 6.46
CA LYS A 88 4.58 -9.68 5.22
C LYS A 88 5.45 -8.43 5.09
N LEU A 89 4.89 -7.25 5.42
CA LEU A 89 5.61 -5.99 5.32
C LEU A 89 6.78 -5.92 6.30
N ILE A 90 6.57 -6.33 7.56
CA ILE A 90 7.64 -6.43 8.57
C ILE A 90 8.77 -7.35 8.06
N SER A 91 8.41 -8.54 7.55
CA SER A 91 9.40 -9.50 7.04
C SER A 91 10.25 -8.93 5.90
N ILE A 92 9.66 -8.13 5.00
CA ILE A 92 10.40 -7.49 3.90
C ILE A 92 11.31 -6.38 4.44
N MET A 93 10.81 -5.55 5.35
CA MET A 93 11.59 -4.46 5.94
C MET A 93 12.81 -4.98 6.73
N GLN A 94 12.67 -6.13 7.39
CA GLN A 94 13.78 -6.79 8.10
C GLN A 94 14.83 -7.42 7.19
N GLN A 95 14.48 -7.75 5.93
CA GLN A 95 15.43 -8.31 4.95
C GLN A 95 16.23 -7.23 4.21
N ILE A 96 15.77 -5.99 4.25
CA ILE A 96 16.39 -4.83 3.59
C ILE A 96 17.23 -4.00 4.59
N GLY A 97 17.12 -4.31 5.89
CA GLY A 97 17.87 -3.69 6.98
C GLY A 97 19.21 -4.36 7.26
#